data_AF-A0A7G3ZDD1-F1
#
_entry.id   AF-A0A7G3ZDD1-F1
#
_cell.length_a   1.000
_cell.length_b   1.000
_cell.length_c   1.000
_cell.angle_alpha   90.00
_cell.angle_beta   90.00
_cell.angle_gamma   90.00
#
_symmetry.space_group_name_H-M   'P 1'
#
loop_
_entity.id
_entity.type
_entity.pdbx_description
1 polymer ?
#
loop_
_entity_poly.entity_id
_entity_poly.type
_entity_poly.pdbx_seq_one_letter_code
_entity_poly.pdbx_strand_id
1 'polypeptide(L)'
;MNGDPEFIGGLAPGTKVFLANWKTVPIETIKVGDEVLTSEGGAAKVEAVLKGDHDLVTIRQNTRHRAHLKDPSVEKPWGIVEMTCSKRQKLILSTRQGIKIYNNGRGVRVVSVSQLADCQTKDGRIIKIIKEKTRRFPLTTEAPEIRDYVKPMVLRNEGRCFTWQCEAGDLEEYVNKKIRAATRMILQPISIEIPVLGPWLEQSFERNITAGQLEAMAWLLGFWIGDGSRTGAIFALHSRDDDVNTRLRENAKVWGMTLRIELGKGFSASGFLQTYNGAVRNLNKDNPLVKVLEELKFYGNGRRNGPKNVPLFMRTEQIAVREAFLAGLIDSDGYCNIQNGCIHVVIKTVYLPIRDAINFIGRSLGLTVSTNFRRANFDERSGVNHRDHWVCELYGGTNHETLRSMLNRCSCERKRNPKLVYIRNRDFEEFDSDYQSEENENDPDPEDNDDLSGIMESFEDDPEDDPEEQEDGTFNFGKLRFNIIQSCKSPVIGLVLSDTSNRTFVTDDQIVCGTAELITEGLESRPYFKRRCLSCHTETAKKWFKVPWLGDVFDRLCGNCRDSYSRTHMRCSNGLCNRVFKPIDLNPKRLSGRKREVARQATHQCERCGSSPLQG
;
A
#
# COMPACT_ATOMS: atom_id res chain seq x y z
N MET A 1 -11.16 33.12 -24.78
CA MET A 1 -10.78 31.69 -24.74
C MET A 1 -11.08 31.23 -23.33
N ASN A 2 -12.18 30.50 -23.13
CA ASN A 2 -12.46 29.90 -21.82
C ASN A 2 -11.49 28.74 -21.67
N GLY A 3 -10.35 28.98 -21.02
CA GLY A 3 -9.45 27.91 -20.65
C GLY A 3 -10.16 26.99 -19.66
N ASP A 4 -10.00 25.69 -19.82
CA ASP A 4 -10.48 24.73 -18.83
C ASP A 4 -9.90 25.11 -17.45
N PRO A 5 -10.71 25.02 -16.38
CA PRO A 5 -10.27 25.44 -15.05
C PRO A 5 -9.06 24.62 -14.60
N GLU A 6 -8.01 25.29 -14.12
CA GLU A 6 -6.83 24.63 -13.57
C GLU A 6 -7.21 23.94 -12.24
N PHE A 7 -6.76 22.70 -12.04
CA PHE A 7 -7.13 21.90 -10.88
C PHE A 7 -5.96 21.07 -10.33
N ILE A 8 -6.17 20.50 -9.15
CA ILE A 8 -5.23 19.66 -8.39
C ILE A 8 -5.75 18.23 -8.42
N GLY A 9 -4.81 17.28 -8.58
CA GLY A 9 -5.11 15.86 -8.61
C GLY A 9 -5.55 15.36 -9.98
N GLY A 10 -6.02 14.12 -10.01
CA GLY A 10 -6.46 13.41 -11.19
C GLY A 10 -5.70 12.11 -11.44
N LEU A 11 -6.42 11.11 -11.95
CA LEU A 11 -5.89 9.80 -12.34
C LEU A 11 -5.83 9.69 -13.86
N ALA A 12 -4.94 8.82 -14.36
CA ALA A 12 -4.82 8.55 -15.79
C ALA A 12 -6.08 7.81 -16.31
N PRO A 13 -6.50 8.06 -17.57
CA PRO A 13 -7.57 7.30 -18.23
C PRO A 13 -7.35 5.78 -18.16
N GLY A 14 -8.44 5.02 -18.09
CA GLY A 14 -8.43 3.57 -17.91
C GLY A 14 -8.29 3.11 -16.46
N THR A 15 -7.94 4.02 -15.53
CA THR A 15 -7.93 3.72 -14.10
C THR A 15 -9.35 3.37 -13.65
N LYS A 16 -9.55 2.19 -13.08
CA LYS A 16 -10.87 1.76 -12.61
C LYS A 16 -11.14 2.22 -11.17
N VAL A 17 -12.35 2.67 -10.92
CA VAL A 17 -12.81 3.19 -9.62
C VAL A 17 -14.04 2.41 -9.18
N PHE A 18 -14.16 2.15 -7.88
CA PHE A 18 -15.37 1.57 -7.29
C PHE A 18 -16.48 2.62 -7.23
N LEU A 19 -17.64 2.27 -7.81
CA LEU A 19 -18.90 2.93 -7.49
C LEU A 19 -19.38 2.51 -6.10
N ALA A 20 -20.32 3.25 -5.52
CA ALA A 20 -20.93 2.92 -4.24
C ALA A 20 -21.69 1.57 -4.26
N ASN A 21 -22.10 1.11 -5.46
CA ASN A 21 -22.66 -0.23 -5.67
C ASN A 21 -21.59 -1.31 -5.93
N TRP A 22 -20.31 -0.97 -5.73
CA TRP A 22 -19.13 -1.83 -5.82
C TRP A 22 -18.83 -2.42 -7.20
N LYS A 23 -19.55 -1.96 -8.23
CA LYS A 23 -19.10 -2.16 -9.61
C LYS A 23 -17.89 -1.26 -9.86
N THR A 24 -16.95 -1.76 -10.64
CA THR A 24 -15.80 -0.96 -11.06
C THR A 24 -15.99 -0.47 -12.48
N VAL A 25 -15.75 0.82 -12.68
CA VAL A 25 -15.85 1.49 -13.98
C VAL A 25 -14.58 2.29 -14.25
N PRO A 26 -14.16 2.44 -15.51
CA PRO A 26 -13.07 3.35 -15.85
C PRO A 26 -13.41 4.80 -15.46
N ILE A 27 -12.44 5.53 -14.92
CA ILE A 27 -12.64 6.88 -14.38
C ILE A 27 -13.19 7.87 -15.42
N GLU A 28 -12.85 7.70 -16.69
CA GLU A 28 -13.35 8.52 -17.80
C GLU A 28 -14.85 8.37 -18.08
N THR A 29 -15.47 7.31 -17.56
CA THR A 29 -16.90 7.03 -17.73
C THR A 29 -17.77 7.63 -16.63
N ILE A 30 -17.15 8.06 -15.52
CA ILE A 30 -17.83 8.65 -14.37
C ILE A 30 -18.43 10.01 -14.74
N LYS A 31 -19.65 10.26 -14.28
CA LYS A 31 -20.41 11.47 -14.54
C LYS A 31 -20.77 12.18 -13.23
N VAL A 32 -21.09 13.47 -13.36
CA VAL A 32 -21.68 14.23 -12.25
C VAL A 32 -22.98 13.56 -11.82
N GLY A 33 -23.12 13.34 -10.52
CA GLY A 33 -24.24 12.63 -9.92
C GLY A 33 -24.00 11.16 -9.65
N ASP A 34 -22.97 10.54 -10.23
CA ASP A 34 -22.58 9.17 -9.87
C ASP A 34 -22.10 9.13 -8.41
N GLU A 35 -22.26 7.98 -7.77
CA GLU A 35 -21.80 7.74 -6.40
C GLU A 35 -20.60 6.79 -6.42
N VAL A 36 -19.48 7.25 -5.86
CA VAL A 36 -18.24 6.47 -5.72
C VAL A 36 -18.08 5.96 -4.30
N LEU A 37 -17.36 4.86 -4.14
CA LEU A 37 -17.03 4.28 -2.84
C LEU A 37 -15.97 5.10 -2.12
N THR A 38 -16.20 5.45 -0.86
CA THR A 38 -15.25 6.17 0.01
C THR A 38 -14.39 5.21 0.83
N SER A 39 -13.31 5.72 1.46
CA SER A 39 -12.47 4.91 2.37
C SER A 39 -13.23 4.37 3.59
N GLU A 40 -14.31 5.03 4.01
CA GLU A 40 -15.13 4.55 5.13
C GLU A 40 -16.15 3.49 4.71
N GLY A 41 -16.12 3.03 3.45
CA GLY A 41 -17.09 2.07 2.91
C GLY A 41 -18.44 2.68 2.52
N GLY A 42 -18.60 4.00 2.65
CA GLY A 42 -19.79 4.75 2.27
C GLY A 42 -19.82 5.21 0.81
N ALA A 43 -20.82 6.00 0.46
CA ALA A 43 -21.00 6.58 -0.88
C ALA A 43 -20.69 8.08 -0.86
N ALA A 44 -19.98 8.59 -1.87
CA ALA A 44 -19.80 10.02 -2.11
C ALA A 44 -20.26 10.38 -3.52
N LYS A 45 -21.07 11.44 -3.62
CA LYS A 45 -21.59 11.93 -4.90
C LYS A 45 -20.52 12.76 -5.62
N VAL A 46 -20.37 12.51 -6.92
CA VAL A 46 -19.50 13.29 -7.80
C VAL A 46 -20.18 14.61 -8.16
N GLU A 47 -19.59 15.72 -7.76
CA GLU A 47 -20.08 17.08 -8.05
C GLU A 47 -19.52 17.64 -9.36
N ALA A 48 -18.26 17.32 -9.65
CA ALA A 48 -17.59 17.76 -10.87
C ALA A 48 -16.60 16.69 -11.35
N VAL A 49 -16.47 16.62 -12.68
CA VAL A 49 -15.46 15.81 -13.36
C VAL A 49 -14.57 16.77 -14.15
N LEU A 50 -13.32 16.88 -13.72
CA LEU A 50 -12.34 17.80 -14.27
C LEU A 50 -11.41 17.05 -15.22
N LYS A 51 -11.02 17.68 -16.33
CA LYS A 51 -10.09 17.09 -17.32
C LYS A 51 -9.02 18.11 -17.65
N GLY A 52 -7.78 17.65 -17.78
CA GLY A 52 -6.65 18.51 -18.12
C GLY A 52 -5.36 17.71 -18.32
N ASP A 53 -4.34 18.35 -18.90
CA ASP A 53 -3.02 17.74 -19.10
C ASP A 53 -2.08 18.06 -17.96
N HIS A 54 -1.63 17.02 -17.25
CA HIS A 54 -0.79 17.17 -16.06
C HIS A 54 0.52 16.40 -16.22
N ASP A 55 1.54 16.81 -15.46
CA ASP A 55 2.72 15.98 -15.24
C ASP A 55 2.31 14.73 -14.45
N LEU A 56 2.57 13.54 -15.01
CA LEU A 56 2.20 12.28 -14.38
C LEU A 56 3.35 11.65 -13.58
N VAL A 57 2.95 10.86 -12.61
CA VAL A 57 3.78 9.88 -11.92
C VAL A 57 3.05 8.54 -11.87
N THR A 58 3.83 7.46 -11.93
CA THR A 58 3.35 6.11 -11.68
C THR A 58 3.78 5.67 -10.29
N ILE A 59 2.80 5.43 -9.44
CA ILE A 59 2.98 4.82 -8.13
C ILE A 59 2.99 3.32 -8.33
N ARG A 60 4.06 2.67 -7.89
CA ARG A 60 4.23 1.23 -8.07
C ARG A 60 4.65 0.58 -6.76
N GLN A 61 3.99 -0.52 -6.41
CA GLN A 61 4.37 -1.34 -5.27
C GLN A 61 5.83 -1.80 -5.36
N ASN A 62 6.53 -1.71 -4.24
CA ASN A 62 7.87 -2.24 -4.10
C ASN A 62 7.80 -3.74 -3.85
N THR A 63 8.36 -4.50 -4.78
CA THR A 63 8.55 -5.94 -4.61
C THR A 63 9.98 -6.22 -4.16
N ARG A 64 10.25 -7.38 -3.56
CA ARG A 64 11.62 -7.93 -3.42
C ARG A 64 11.98 -8.90 -4.55
N HIS A 65 11.00 -9.31 -5.35
CA HIS A 65 11.18 -10.16 -6.52
C HIS A 65 12.05 -9.44 -7.57
N ARG A 66 13.26 -9.95 -7.80
CA ARG A 66 14.25 -9.39 -8.74
C ARG A 66 14.69 -10.36 -9.84
N ALA A 67 14.26 -11.63 -9.80
CA ALA A 67 14.67 -12.65 -10.75
C ALA A 67 14.45 -12.23 -12.22
N HIS A 68 13.26 -11.70 -12.54
CA HIS A 68 12.90 -11.18 -13.87
C HIS A 68 13.76 -10.00 -14.37
N LEU A 69 14.52 -9.34 -13.49
CA LEU A 69 15.46 -8.28 -13.90
C LEU A 69 16.82 -8.85 -14.30
N LYS A 70 17.19 -10.02 -13.75
CA LYS A 70 18.42 -10.74 -14.09
C LYS A 70 18.21 -11.64 -15.31
N ASP A 71 17.03 -12.25 -15.42
CA ASP A 71 16.66 -13.14 -16.53
C ASP A 71 15.33 -12.66 -17.16
N PRO A 72 15.36 -12.11 -18.40
CA PRO A 72 14.17 -11.64 -19.12
C PRO A 72 13.13 -12.72 -19.43
N SER A 73 13.52 -13.99 -19.39
CA SER A 73 12.60 -15.10 -19.65
C SER A 73 11.81 -15.50 -18.40
N VAL A 74 12.08 -14.90 -17.22
CA VAL A 74 11.30 -15.12 -15.99
C VAL A 74 10.15 -14.11 -15.98
N GLU A 75 8.93 -14.60 -15.79
CA GLU A 75 7.75 -13.74 -15.71
C GLU A 75 7.87 -12.72 -14.57
N LYS A 76 7.34 -11.52 -14.82
CA LYS A 76 7.29 -10.47 -13.80
C LYS A 76 6.38 -10.90 -12.64
N PRO A 77 6.62 -10.42 -11.40
CA PRO A 77 5.72 -10.67 -10.30
C PRO A 77 4.32 -10.17 -10.65
N TRP A 78 3.31 -10.94 -10.25
CA TRP A 78 1.92 -10.68 -10.63
C TRP A 78 1.16 -9.90 -9.56
N GLY A 79 0.11 -9.19 -9.99
CA GLY A 79 -0.78 -8.45 -9.12
C GLY A 79 -0.11 -7.26 -8.44
N ILE A 80 1.04 -6.78 -8.92
CA ILE A 80 1.69 -5.59 -8.35
C ILE A 80 0.70 -4.42 -8.40
N VAL A 81 0.44 -3.78 -7.26
CA VAL A 81 -0.41 -2.58 -7.22
C VAL A 81 0.32 -1.44 -7.95
N GLU A 82 -0.33 -0.89 -8.97
CA GLU A 82 0.21 0.18 -9.80
C GLU A 82 -0.89 1.17 -10.19
N MET A 83 -0.61 2.47 -10.06
CA MET A 83 -1.54 3.52 -10.44
C MET A 83 -0.77 4.70 -11.01
N THR A 84 -1.28 5.27 -12.11
CA THR A 84 -0.72 6.50 -12.70
C THR A 84 -1.63 7.67 -12.39
N CYS A 85 -1.05 8.74 -11.82
CA CYS A 85 -1.79 9.92 -11.40
C CYS A 85 -0.99 11.20 -11.65
N SER A 86 -1.66 12.34 -11.57
CA SER A 86 -1.03 13.65 -11.54
C SER A 86 0.01 13.73 -10.41
N LYS A 87 1.13 14.44 -10.62
CA LYS A 87 2.08 14.79 -9.55
C LYS A 87 1.40 15.49 -8.38
N ARG A 88 0.31 16.20 -8.65
CA ARG A 88 -0.47 16.92 -7.65
C ARG A 88 -1.60 16.08 -7.03
N GLN A 89 -1.69 14.79 -7.35
CA GLN A 89 -2.63 13.87 -6.71
C GLN A 89 -2.28 13.70 -5.23
N LYS A 90 -3.25 14.00 -4.36
CA LYS A 90 -3.14 13.74 -2.92
C LYS A 90 -3.26 12.25 -2.66
N LEU A 91 -2.22 11.69 -2.05
CA LEU A 91 -2.16 10.31 -1.61
C LEU A 91 -2.47 10.23 -0.12
N ILE A 92 -3.21 9.20 0.29
CA ILE A 92 -3.47 8.89 1.69
C ILE A 92 -2.39 7.90 2.17
N LEU A 93 -1.64 8.29 3.20
CA LEU A 93 -0.40 7.63 3.60
C LEU A 93 -0.42 7.28 5.08
N SER A 94 0.30 6.20 5.42
CA SER A 94 0.54 5.78 6.79
C SER A 94 2.04 5.76 7.09
N THR A 95 2.46 6.35 8.20
CA THR A 95 3.86 6.32 8.64
C THR A 95 3.95 6.05 10.13
N ARG A 96 4.64 4.98 10.52
CA ARG A 96 4.89 4.66 11.94
C ARG A 96 5.72 5.77 12.58
N GLN A 97 5.30 6.21 13.77
CA GLN A 97 6.03 7.19 14.56
C GLN A 97 7.37 6.60 15.00
N GLY A 98 8.46 7.20 14.52
CA GLY A 98 9.79 6.89 15.03
C GLY A 98 10.09 7.70 16.29
N ILE A 99 10.41 7.01 17.37
CA ILE A 99 10.95 7.59 18.61
C ILE A 99 12.34 6.98 18.79
N LYS A 100 13.37 7.83 18.92
CA LYS A 100 14.76 7.40 19.09
C LYS A 100 15.41 8.20 20.20
N ILE A 101 16.08 7.49 21.11
CA ILE A 101 16.89 8.07 22.17
C ILE A 101 18.30 7.51 21.99
N TYR A 102 19.28 8.39 21.79
CA TYR A 102 20.68 7.96 21.56
C TYR A 102 21.68 9.02 22.02
N ASN A 103 22.91 8.59 22.32
CA ASN A 103 24.00 9.51 22.70
C ASN A 103 24.77 9.96 21.45
N ASN A 104 25.04 11.25 21.27
CA ASN A 104 25.69 11.75 20.04
C ASN A 104 27.23 11.73 20.04
N GLY A 105 27.87 10.98 20.95
CA GLY A 105 29.33 10.94 21.10
C GLY A 105 29.97 12.23 21.66
N ARG A 106 29.21 13.34 21.79
CA ARG A 106 29.68 14.61 22.38
C ARG A 106 29.17 14.82 23.81
N GLY A 107 28.89 13.75 24.54
CA GLY A 107 28.41 13.85 25.92
C GLY A 107 26.97 14.37 26.04
N VAL A 108 26.13 14.21 25.01
CA VAL A 108 24.74 14.68 24.98
C VAL A 108 23.82 13.55 24.56
N ARG A 109 22.70 13.39 25.27
CA ARG A 109 21.62 12.51 24.91
C ARG A 109 20.65 13.23 23.97
N VAL A 110 20.27 12.57 22.89
CA VAL A 110 19.44 13.13 21.82
C VAL A 110 18.16 12.33 21.74
N VAL A 111 17.04 13.03 21.84
CA VAL A 111 15.69 12.48 21.69
C VAL A 111 15.13 12.99 20.37
N SER A 112 14.78 12.08 19.47
CA SER A 112 14.22 12.39 18.16
C SER A 112 12.85 11.72 18.03
N VAL A 113 11.82 12.53 17.83
CA VAL A 113 10.42 12.09 17.71
C VAL A 113 9.88 12.53 16.36
N SER A 114 9.31 11.60 15.60
CA SER A 114 8.63 11.93 14.35
C SER A 114 7.30 12.62 14.64
N GLN A 115 7.05 13.77 14.02
CA GLN A 115 5.82 14.57 14.19
C GLN A 115 5.38 15.17 12.86
N LEU A 116 4.07 15.39 12.69
CA LEU A 116 3.54 16.18 11.59
C LEU A 116 3.91 17.66 11.78
N ALA A 117 4.44 18.29 10.74
CA ALA A 117 4.90 19.66 10.79
C ALA A 117 4.73 20.36 9.44
N ASP A 118 4.56 21.68 9.49
CA ASP A 118 4.50 22.49 8.29
C ASP A 118 5.86 22.54 7.58
N CYS A 119 5.81 22.53 6.26
CA CYS A 119 6.96 22.60 5.38
C CYS A 119 6.64 23.53 4.22
N GLN A 120 7.51 24.51 4.01
CA GLN A 120 7.42 25.35 2.84
C GLN A 120 8.12 24.68 1.65
N THR A 121 7.39 24.54 0.56
CA THR A 121 7.88 24.01 -0.72
C THR A 121 8.62 25.09 -1.52
N LYS A 122 9.34 24.68 -2.57
CA LYS A 122 10.08 25.58 -3.48
C LYS A 122 9.19 26.53 -4.27
N ASP A 123 7.95 26.12 -4.53
CA ASP A 123 6.91 26.94 -5.19
C ASP A 123 6.12 27.81 -4.18
N GLY A 124 6.50 27.80 -2.90
CA GLY A 124 5.95 28.69 -1.87
C GLY A 124 4.72 28.19 -1.14
N ARG A 125 4.16 27.01 -1.49
CA ARG A 125 3.08 26.35 -0.74
C ARG A 125 3.54 25.96 0.67
N ILE A 126 2.61 25.91 1.61
CA ILE A 126 2.82 25.33 2.94
C ILE A 126 2.12 23.98 2.96
N ILE A 127 2.89 22.90 3.06
CA ILE A 127 2.38 21.52 3.12
C ILE A 127 2.65 20.92 4.49
N LYS A 128 1.79 20.00 4.95
CA LYS A 128 2.01 19.22 6.18
C LYS A 128 2.70 17.91 5.84
N ILE A 129 3.89 17.69 6.40
CA ILE A 129 4.66 16.46 6.23
C ILE A 129 5.22 15.99 7.57
N ILE A 130 5.61 14.72 7.65
CA ILE A 130 6.27 14.21 8.85
C ILE A 130 7.73 14.64 8.86
N LYS A 131 8.19 15.17 9.99
CA LYS A 131 9.58 15.56 10.26
C LYS A 131 10.05 14.97 11.59
N GLU A 132 11.36 14.78 11.72
CA GLU A 132 11.99 14.42 12.99
C GLU A 132 12.18 15.70 13.83
N LYS A 133 11.50 15.80 14.98
CA LYS A 133 11.75 16.83 15.99
C LYS A 133 12.76 16.31 16.98
N THR A 134 13.90 17.01 17.07
CA THR A 134 15.02 16.61 17.92
C THR A 134 15.17 17.55 19.10
N ARG A 135 15.30 17.00 20.31
CA ARG A 135 15.72 17.71 21.53
C ARG A 135 16.98 17.08 22.10
N ARG A 136 17.83 17.92 22.67
CA ARG A 136 19.10 17.53 23.28
C ARG A 136 19.01 17.69 24.79
N PHE A 137 19.50 16.71 25.52
CA PHE A 137 19.55 16.65 26.97
C PHE A 137 20.99 16.38 27.44
N PRO A 138 21.43 16.99 28.54
CA PRO A 138 22.65 16.56 29.23
C PRO A 138 22.63 15.05 29.52
N LEU A 139 23.80 14.39 29.56
CA LEU A 139 23.88 12.97 29.95
C LEU A 139 23.43 12.73 31.39
N THR A 140 23.48 13.76 32.24
CA THR A 140 23.01 13.75 33.62
C THR A 140 21.49 13.84 33.75
N THR A 141 20.76 14.02 32.64
CA THR A 141 19.30 14.04 32.69
C THR A 141 18.75 12.66 32.98
N GLU A 142 17.94 12.59 34.04
CA GLU A 142 17.29 11.37 34.50
C GLU A 142 16.26 10.84 33.50
N ALA A 143 16.08 9.51 33.47
CA ALA A 143 15.15 8.85 32.54
C ALA A 143 13.69 9.34 32.65
N PRO A 144 13.12 9.61 33.85
CA PRO A 144 11.76 10.15 33.98
C PRO A 144 11.55 11.47 33.24
N GLU A 145 12.51 12.40 33.29
CA GLU A 145 12.39 13.70 32.61
C GLU A 145 12.30 13.54 31.09
N ILE A 146 13.05 12.59 30.54
CA ILE A 146 13.00 12.27 29.11
C ILE A 146 11.66 11.63 28.75
N ARG A 147 11.14 10.73 29.59
CA ARG A 147 9.82 10.13 29.41
C ARG A 147 8.73 11.19 29.43
N ASP A 148 8.75 12.11 30.38
CA ASP A 148 7.76 13.19 30.48
C ASP A 148 7.81 14.13 29.28
N TYR A 149 8.99 14.34 28.68
CA TYR A 149 9.10 15.07 27.42
C TYR A 149 8.50 14.31 26.23
N VAL A 150 8.69 13.00 26.15
CA VAL A 150 8.23 12.17 25.03
C VAL A 150 6.73 11.85 25.14
N LYS A 151 6.23 11.57 26.34
CA LYS A 151 4.85 11.14 26.65
C LYS A 151 3.76 11.95 25.94
N PRO A 152 3.76 13.31 25.93
CA PRO A 152 2.72 14.08 25.24
C PRO A 152 2.82 14.02 23.71
N MET A 153 3.93 13.52 23.16
CA MET A 153 4.16 13.42 21.72
C MET A 153 3.85 12.03 21.15
N VAL A 154 3.71 11.02 22.01
CA VAL A 154 3.43 9.64 21.59
C VAL A 154 2.02 9.53 21.05
N LEU A 155 1.88 8.97 19.85
CA LEU A 155 0.58 8.64 19.30
C LEU A 155 -0.06 7.52 20.11
N ARG A 156 -1.34 7.67 20.44
CA ARG A 156 -2.11 6.70 21.23
C ARG A 156 -2.90 5.69 20.38
N ASN A 157 -2.90 5.83 19.07
CA ASN A 157 -3.60 4.89 18.20
C ASN A 157 -2.82 3.60 18.01
N GLU A 158 -3.53 2.55 17.61
CA GLU A 158 -2.98 1.24 17.31
C GLU A 158 -1.83 1.34 16.29
N GLY A 159 -0.72 0.65 16.58
CA GLY A 159 0.48 0.68 15.75
C GLY A 159 1.24 2.01 15.69
N ARG A 160 0.86 3.03 16.48
CA ARG A 160 1.50 4.36 16.58
C ARG A 160 1.80 4.97 15.21
N CYS A 161 0.79 5.03 14.34
CA CYS A 161 0.94 5.48 12.95
C CYS A 161 0.26 6.81 12.70
N PHE A 162 0.92 7.72 11.98
CA PHE A 162 0.27 8.88 11.39
C PHE A 162 -0.50 8.46 10.14
N THR A 163 -1.77 8.83 10.04
CA THR A 163 -2.51 8.86 8.77
C THR A 163 -2.51 10.30 8.26
N TRP A 164 -1.96 10.53 7.08
CA TRP A 164 -1.72 11.88 6.55
C TRP A 164 -1.78 11.92 5.03
N GLN A 165 -1.85 13.13 4.47
CA GLN A 165 -1.97 13.35 3.03
C GLN A 165 -0.78 14.12 2.46
N CYS A 166 -0.36 13.78 1.26
CA CYS A 166 0.70 14.48 0.54
C CYS A 166 0.47 14.40 -0.97
N GLU A 167 0.77 15.47 -1.71
CA GLU A 167 0.82 15.39 -3.18
C GLU A 167 1.97 14.44 -3.59
N ALA A 168 1.74 13.60 -4.59
CA ALA A 168 2.71 12.60 -5.02
C ALA A 168 4.09 13.20 -5.38
N GLY A 169 4.12 14.37 -6.01
CA GLY A 169 5.33 15.09 -6.37
C GLY A 169 6.13 15.62 -5.17
N ASP A 170 5.47 15.92 -4.06
CA ASP A 170 6.11 16.49 -2.87
C ASP A 170 6.80 15.40 -2.02
N LEU A 171 6.38 14.14 -2.15
CA LEU A 171 6.91 13.03 -1.34
C LEU A 171 8.40 12.79 -1.54
N GLU A 172 8.88 12.73 -2.78
CA GLU A 172 10.30 12.48 -3.06
C GLU A 172 11.17 13.72 -2.82
N GLU A 173 10.57 14.91 -2.82
CA GLU A 173 11.31 16.17 -2.70
C GLU A 173 11.47 16.67 -1.25
N TYR A 174 10.43 16.56 -0.42
CA TYR A 174 10.41 17.16 0.92
C TYR A 174 10.44 16.16 2.08
N VAL A 175 10.07 14.90 1.85
CA VAL A 175 10.12 13.88 2.90
C VAL A 175 11.52 13.28 2.96
N ASN A 176 12.12 13.28 4.14
CA ASN A 176 13.45 12.71 4.30
C ASN A 176 13.47 11.20 4.04
N LYS A 177 14.62 10.65 3.62
CA LYS A 177 14.76 9.24 3.21
C LYS A 177 14.30 8.24 4.28
N LYS A 178 14.54 8.51 5.57
CA LYS A 178 14.17 7.60 6.67
C LYS A 178 12.66 7.52 6.83
N ILE A 179 11.99 8.68 6.87
CA ILE A 179 10.53 8.79 6.95
C ILE A 179 9.90 8.22 5.69
N ARG A 180 10.44 8.53 4.51
CA ARG A 180 9.97 8.01 3.22
C ARG A 180 10.04 6.47 3.16
N ALA A 181 11.12 5.88 3.67
CA ALA A 181 11.28 4.43 3.78
C ALA A 181 10.31 3.78 4.79
N ALA A 182 9.83 4.52 5.79
CA ALA A 182 8.81 4.08 6.74
C ALA A 182 7.36 4.37 6.26
N THR A 183 7.19 5.26 5.29
CA THR A 183 5.89 5.68 4.75
C THR A 183 5.31 4.58 3.85
N ARG A 184 4.01 4.33 3.99
CA ARG A 184 3.24 3.31 3.28
C ARG A 184 2.02 3.95 2.64
N MET A 185 1.60 3.42 1.50
CA MET A 185 0.30 3.73 0.92
C MET A 185 -0.76 2.83 1.58
N ILE A 186 -1.95 3.38 1.78
CA ILE A 186 -3.07 2.68 2.41
C ILE A 186 -3.89 1.96 1.33
N LEU A 187 -4.23 0.70 1.58
CA LEU A 187 -5.11 -0.13 0.75
C LEU A 187 -6.38 -0.48 1.52
N GLN A 188 -7.54 -0.31 0.88
CA GLN A 188 -8.86 -0.55 1.46
C GLN A 188 -9.31 -2.00 1.29
N PRO A 189 -9.48 -2.78 2.38
CA PRO A 189 -10.18 -4.06 2.32
C PRO A 189 -11.63 -3.89 1.83
N ILE A 190 -12.20 -4.93 1.23
CA ILE A 190 -13.58 -4.91 0.76
C ILE A 190 -14.45 -5.52 1.85
N SER A 191 -14.99 -4.66 2.70
CA SER A 191 -15.86 -5.07 3.82
C SER A 191 -17.30 -5.32 3.40
N ILE A 192 -17.76 -4.83 2.24
CA ILE A 192 -19.12 -5.15 1.78
C ILE A 192 -19.24 -6.64 1.44
N GLU A 193 -20.43 -7.17 1.71
CA GLU A 193 -20.86 -8.50 1.33
C GLU A 193 -22.04 -8.39 0.37
N ILE A 194 -21.82 -8.74 -0.90
CA ILE A 194 -22.83 -8.88 -1.94
C ILE A 194 -23.05 -10.38 -2.11
N PRO A 195 -24.06 -10.96 -1.42
CA PRO A 195 -24.25 -12.40 -1.43
C PRO A 195 -24.75 -12.88 -2.80
N VAL A 196 -23.97 -13.74 -3.44
CA VAL A 196 -24.33 -14.40 -4.71
C VAL A 196 -24.49 -15.90 -4.48
N LEU A 197 -23.55 -16.55 -3.80
CA LEU A 197 -23.57 -17.99 -3.60
C LEU A 197 -24.80 -18.43 -2.78
N GLY A 198 -25.05 -17.82 -1.63
CA GLY A 198 -26.19 -18.17 -0.77
C GLY A 198 -27.55 -18.07 -1.47
N PRO A 199 -27.93 -16.88 -1.97
CA PRO A 199 -29.19 -16.71 -2.70
C PRO A 199 -29.32 -17.62 -3.92
N TRP A 200 -28.22 -17.84 -4.65
CA TRP A 200 -28.23 -18.77 -5.79
C TRP A 200 -28.48 -20.22 -5.35
N LEU A 201 -27.88 -20.66 -4.24
CA LEU A 201 -28.11 -22.00 -3.68
C LEU A 201 -29.56 -22.17 -3.23
N GLU A 202 -30.13 -21.17 -2.55
CA GLU A 202 -31.52 -21.20 -2.10
C GLU A 202 -32.49 -21.31 -3.26
N GLN A 203 -32.28 -20.49 -4.30
CA GLN A 203 -33.09 -20.51 -5.51
C GLN A 203 -32.93 -21.83 -6.28
N SER A 204 -31.70 -22.32 -6.44
CA SER A 204 -31.39 -23.45 -7.31
C SER A 204 -31.78 -24.81 -6.72
N PHE A 205 -31.91 -24.89 -5.39
CA PHE A 205 -32.29 -26.09 -4.66
C PHE A 205 -33.63 -25.96 -3.92
N GLU A 206 -34.33 -24.83 -4.12
CA GLU A 206 -35.67 -24.55 -3.59
C GLU A 206 -35.79 -24.81 -2.08
N ARG A 207 -34.75 -24.42 -1.32
CA ARG A 207 -34.67 -24.62 0.13
C ARG A 207 -33.84 -23.55 0.81
N ASN A 208 -34.14 -23.25 2.06
CA ASN A 208 -33.30 -22.36 2.87
C ASN A 208 -31.92 -22.99 3.12
N ILE A 209 -30.87 -22.16 3.10
CA ILE A 209 -29.49 -22.59 3.29
C ILE A 209 -28.97 -22.05 4.64
N THR A 210 -28.49 -22.95 5.51
CA THR A 210 -27.87 -22.55 6.78
C THR A 210 -26.45 -22.01 6.56
N ALA A 211 -25.92 -21.23 7.51
CA ALA A 211 -24.53 -20.74 7.45
C ALA A 211 -23.51 -21.88 7.30
N GLY A 212 -23.70 -23.00 8.02
CA GLY A 212 -22.84 -24.18 7.89
C GLY A 212 -22.95 -24.88 6.52
N GLN A 213 -24.14 -24.87 5.90
CA GLN A 213 -24.32 -25.38 4.53
C GLN A 213 -23.61 -24.51 3.51
N LEU A 214 -23.73 -23.19 3.65
CA LEU A 214 -23.06 -22.21 2.81
C LEU A 214 -21.53 -22.33 2.93
N GLU A 215 -21.01 -22.41 4.15
CA GLU A 215 -19.59 -22.65 4.42
C GLU A 215 -19.12 -23.96 3.81
N ALA A 216 -19.88 -25.05 3.98
CA ALA A 216 -19.56 -26.35 3.40
C ALA A 216 -19.44 -26.29 1.87
N MET A 217 -20.36 -25.59 1.19
CA MET A 217 -20.27 -25.42 -0.28
C MET A 217 -19.07 -24.55 -0.67
N ALA A 218 -18.84 -23.43 0.03
CA ALA A 218 -17.72 -22.55 -0.23
C ALA A 218 -16.36 -23.29 -0.09
N TRP A 219 -16.21 -24.09 0.96
CA TRP A 219 -15.04 -24.93 1.17
C TRP A 219 -14.89 -25.99 0.07
N LEU A 220 -15.99 -26.67 -0.32
CA LEU A 220 -15.97 -27.66 -1.41
C LEU A 220 -15.52 -27.04 -2.75
N LEU A 221 -15.96 -25.81 -3.05
CA LEU A 221 -15.54 -25.07 -4.24
C LEU A 221 -14.05 -24.75 -4.18
N GLY A 222 -13.54 -24.26 -3.05
CA GLY A 222 -12.12 -24.01 -2.84
C GLY A 222 -11.26 -25.26 -3.03
N PHE A 223 -11.66 -26.35 -2.38
CA PHE A 223 -10.98 -27.63 -2.45
C PHE A 223 -11.02 -28.23 -3.87
N TRP A 224 -12.14 -28.10 -4.59
CA TRP A 224 -12.23 -28.50 -5.99
C TRP A 224 -11.33 -27.65 -6.90
N ILE A 225 -11.18 -26.36 -6.61
CA ILE A 225 -10.31 -25.49 -7.40
C ILE A 225 -8.85 -25.93 -7.33
N GLY A 226 -8.36 -26.42 -6.19
CA GLY A 226 -7.04 -27.05 -6.10
C GLY A 226 -7.03 -28.45 -6.71
N ASP A 227 -7.63 -29.42 -6.02
CA ASP A 227 -7.47 -30.86 -6.31
C ASP A 227 -8.61 -31.51 -7.12
N GLY A 228 -9.62 -30.74 -7.51
CA GLY A 228 -10.75 -31.22 -8.30
C GLY A 228 -10.42 -31.54 -9.76
N SER A 229 -11.12 -32.51 -10.34
CA SER A 229 -11.05 -32.81 -11.78
C SER A 229 -11.99 -31.93 -12.58
N ARG A 230 -11.55 -31.50 -13.77
CA ARG A 230 -12.41 -30.78 -14.72
C ARG A 230 -13.57 -31.64 -15.27
N THR A 231 -13.51 -32.95 -15.08
CA THR A 231 -14.52 -33.90 -15.58
C THR A 231 -15.72 -34.07 -14.66
N GLY A 232 -15.70 -33.52 -13.44
CA GLY A 232 -16.78 -33.71 -12.49
C GLY A 232 -16.40 -33.48 -11.02
N ALA A 233 -17.26 -33.98 -10.12
CA ALA A 233 -17.04 -33.97 -8.68
C ALA A 233 -16.07 -35.08 -8.24
N ILE A 234 -14.86 -35.05 -8.80
CA ILE A 234 -13.76 -36.00 -8.54
C ILE A 234 -12.59 -35.21 -7.96
N PHE A 235 -11.87 -35.78 -7.00
CA PHE A 235 -10.77 -35.13 -6.27
C PHE A 235 -9.54 -36.03 -6.25
N ALA A 236 -8.37 -35.46 -6.46
CA ALA A 236 -7.11 -36.09 -6.05
C ALA A 236 -7.02 -35.99 -4.52
N LEU A 237 -6.74 -37.11 -3.84
CA LEU A 237 -6.68 -37.17 -2.38
C LEU A 237 -5.40 -37.90 -1.94
N HIS A 238 -5.02 -37.64 -0.70
CA HIS A 238 -4.03 -38.42 0.01
C HIS A 238 -4.73 -39.36 1.01
N SER A 239 -4.41 -40.65 0.96
CA SER A 239 -5.14 -41.67 1.73
C SER A 239 -4.92 -41.58 3.24
N ARG A 240 -3.91 -40.83 3.70
CA ARG A 240 -3.62 -40.60 5.12
C ARG A 240 -4.09 -39.24 5.64
N ASP A 241 -4.65 -38.38 4.79
CA ASP A 241 -5.15 -37.07 5.20
C ASP A 241 -6.58 -37.23 5.73
N ASP A 242 -6.70 -37.95 6.85
CA ASP A 242 -7.98 -38.35 7.45
C ASP A 242 -8.83 -37.15 7.87
N ASP A 243 -8.20 -36.06 8.30
CA ASP A 243 -8.82 -34.79 8.65
C ASP A 243 -9.53 -34.15 7.43
N VAL A 244 -8.81 -34.01 6.32
CA VAL A 244 -9.34 -33.47 5.05
C VAL A 244 -10.40 -34.40 4.46
N ASN A 245 -10.14 -35.71 4.43
CA ASN A 245 -11.08 -36.70 3.91
C ASN A 245 -12.38 -36.75 4.73
N THR A 246 -12.29 -36.54 6.05
CA THR A 246 -13.45 -36.45 6.94
C THR A 246 -14.24 -35.18 6.67
N ARG A 247 -13.59 -34.01 6.59
CA ARG A 247 -14.26 -32.76 6.25
C ARG A 247 -14.94 -32.81 4.88
N LEU A 248 -14.27 -33.38 3.87
CA LEU A 248 -14.83 -33.58 2.53
C LEU A 248 -16.12 -34.43 2.59
N ARG A 249 -16.11 -35.51 3.37
CA ARG A 249 -17.28 -36.39 3.58
C ARG A 249 -18.42 -35.66 4.29
N GLU A 250 -18.13 -34.91 5.34
CA GLU A 250 -19.12 -34.15 6.11
C GLU A 250 -19.77 -33.06 5.26
N ASN A 251 -18.96 -32.26 4.59
CA ASN A 251 -19.44 -31.21 3.69
C ASN A 251 -20.28 -31.81 2.55
N ALA A 252 -19.85 -32.93 1.97
CA ALA A 252 -20.61 -33.63 0.95
C ALA A 252 -21.97 -34.14 1.46
N LYS A 253 -21.99 -34.75 2.64
CA LYS A 253 -23.21 -35.32 3.26
C LYS A 253 -24.29 -34.26 3.46
N VAL A 254 -23.90 -33.07 3.89
CA VAL A 254 -24.80 -31.93 4.11
C VAL A 254 -25.50 -31.47 2.81
N TRP A 255 -24.89 -31.77 1.66
CA TRP A 255 -25.44 -31.52 0.33
C TRP A 255 -26.04 -32.78 -0.33
N GLY A 256 -26.32 -33.83 0.44
CA GLY A 256 -26.91 -35.07 -0.09
C GLY A 256 -25.97 -35.87 -1.00
N MET A 257 -24.67 -35.58 -0.96
CA MET A 257 -23.64 -36.33 -1.68
C MET A 257 -22.96 -37.34 -0.76
N THR A 258 -22.49 -38.45 -1.33
CA THR A 258 -21.68 -39.45 -0.62
C THR A 258 -20.28 -39.47 -1.20
N LEU A 259 -19.26 -39.44 -0.32
CA LEU A 259 -17.87 -39.61 -0.70
C LEU A 259 -17.53 -41.10 -0.80
N ARG A 260 -17.12 -41.52 -2.01
CA ARG A 260 -16.45 -42.80 -2.26
C ARG A 260 -14.97 -42.54 -2.50
N ILE A 261 -14.10 -43.23 -1.80
CA ILE A 261 -12.65 -43.15 -2.00
C ILE A 261 -12.17 -44.43 -2.68
N GLU A 262 -11.41 -44.28 -3.76
CA GLU A 262 -10.71 -45.37 -4.42
C GLU A 262 -9.21 -45.20 -4.21
N LEU A 263 -8.57 -46.24 -3.66
CA LEU A 263 -7.13 -46.23 -3.40
C LEU A 263 -6.35 -46.46 -4.70
N GLY A 264 -5.33 -45.63 -4.92
CA GLY A 264 -4.36 -45.76 -5.99
C GLY A 264 -3.11 -46.51 -5.53
N LYS A 265 -1.96 -46.18 -6.15
CA LYS A 265 -0.65 -46.69 -5.73
C LYS A 265 -0.09 -45.81 -4.60
N GLY A 266 0.52 -46.45 -3.58
CA GLY A 266 1.08 -45.74 -2.43
C GLY A 266 -0.01 -45.05 -1.62
N PHE A 267 0.20 -43.77 -1.29
CA PHE A 267 -0.77 -42.94 -0.56
C PHE A 267 -1.71 -42.14 -1.47
N SER A 268 -1.66 -42.34 -2.78
CA SER A 268 -2.57 -41.68 -3.71
C SER A 268 -3.97 -42.28 -3.60
N ALA A 269 -4.99 -41.43 -3.58
CA ALA A 269 -6.39 -41.83 -3.61
C ALA A 269 -7.21 -40.90 -4.53
N SER A 270 -8.36 -41.39 -4.99
CA SER A 270 -9.34 -40.60 -5.75
C SER A 270 -10.67 -40.56 -5.02
N GLY A 271 -11.14 -39.35 -4.72
CA GLY A 271 -12.44 -39.11 -4.11
C GLY A 271 -13.51 -38.84 -5.15
N PHE A 272 -14.67 -39.47 -5.01
CA PHE A 272 -15.83 -39.27 -5.88
C PHE A 272 -17.02 -38.83 -5.03
N LEU A 273 -17.53 -37.62 -5.25
CA LEU A 273 -18.78 -37.18 -4.63
C LEU A 273 -19.94 -37.55 -5.54
N GLN A 274 -20.79 -38.44 -5.06
CA GLN A 274 -21.86 -39.06 -5.85
C GLN A 274 -23.22 -38.79 -5.22
N THR A 275 -24.24 -38.63 -6.06
CA THR A 275 -25.64 -38.64 -5.65
C THR A 275 -26.30 -39.96 -6.06
N TYR A 276 -27.42 -40.28 -5.41
CA TYR A 276 -28.18 -41.49 -5.67
C TYR A 276 -29.61 -41.15 -6.06
N ASN A 277 -30.11 -41.78 -7.11
CA ASN A 277 -31.53 -41.81 -7.45
C ASN A 277 -31.99 -43.27 -7.36
N GLY A 278 -32.56 -43.65 -6.21
CA GLY A 278 -32.76 -45.05 -5.86
C GLY A 278 -31.44 -45.82 -5.81
N ALA A 279 -31.33 -46.91 -6.57
CA ALA A 279 -30.10 -47.70 -6.68
C ALA A 279 -29.11 -47.15 -7.72
N VAL A 280 -29.48 -46.14 -8.51
CA VAL A 280 -28.64 -45.59 -9.59
C VAL A 280 -27.70 -44.52 -9.04
N ARG A 281 -26.41 -44.74 -9.26
CA ARG A 281 -25.33 -43.84 -8.85
C ARG A 281 -25.05 -42.81 -9.93
N ASN A 282 -25.10 -41.53 -9.57
CA ASN A 282 -24.80 -40.42 -10.46
C ASN A 282 -23.58 -39.65 -9.95
N LEU A 283 -22.55 -39.54 -10.80
CA LEU A 283 -21.38 -38.73 -10.48
C LEU A 283 -21.63 -37.25 -10.75
N ASN A 284 -22.12 -36.95 -11.96
CA ASN A 284 -22.25 -35.58 -12.44
C ASN A 284 -23.68 -35.15 -12.77
N LYS A 285 -24.61 -36.10 -12.84
CA LYS A 285 -26.03 -35.81 -13.09
C LYS A 285 -26.68 -35.53 -11.75
N ASP A 286 -27.43 -34.43 -11.66
CA ASP A 286 -28.13 -34.00 -10.44
C ASP A 286 -27.18 -33.91 -9.22
N ASN A 287 -25.91 -33.58 -9.46
CA ASN A 287 -24.90 -33.40 -8.42
C ASN A 287 -24.84 -31.90 -8.03
N PRO A 288 -25.12 -31.53 -6.77
CA PRO A 288 -25.15 -30.14 -6.33
C PRO A 288 -23.86 -29.38 -6.61
N LEU A 289 -22.70 -29.98 -6.34
CA LEU A 289 -21.41 -29.34 -6.59
C LEU A 289 -21.22 -29.09 -8.10
N VAL A 290 -21.50 -30.08 -8.95
CA VAL A 290 -21.36 -29.92 -10.41
C VAL A 290 -22.27 -28.82 -10.94
N LYS A 291 -23.51 -28.73 -10.45
CA LYS A 291 -24.46 -27.67 -10.83
C LYS A 291 -23.89 -26.29 -10.49
N VAL A 292 -23.35 -26.10 -9.28
CA VAL A 292 -22.69 -24.85 -8.87
C VAL A 292 -21.50 -24.53 -9.77
N LEU A 293 -20.65 -25.52 -10.05
CA LEU A 293 -19.45 -25.32 -10.87
C LEU A 293 -19.79 -24.86 -12.29
N GLU A 294 -20.87 -25.38 -12.87
CA GLU A 294 -21.37 -25.03 -14.20
C GLU A 294 -22.05 -23.66 -14.21
N GLU A 295 -23.08 -23.47 -13.39
CA GLU A 295 -23.93 -22.28 -13.45
C GLU A 295 -23.26 -21.02 -12.90
N LEU A 296 -22.44 -21.15 -11.84
CA LEU A 296 -21.65 -20.04 -11.31
C LEU A 296 -20.30 -19.85 -12.01
N LYS A 297 -19.98 -20.65 -13.05
CA LYS A 297 -18.80 -20.49 -13.91
C LYS A 297 -17.45 -20.70 -13.20
N PHE A 298 -17.38 -21.65 -12.27
CA PHE A 298 -16.10 -22.19 -11.80
C PHE A 298 -15.45 -23.13 -12.83
N TYR A 299 -16.27 -23.70 -13.72
CA TYR A 299 -15.80 -24.07 -15.05
C TYR A 299 -15.72 -22.82 -15.94
N GLY A 300 -14.65 -22.70 -16.71
CA GLY A 300 -14.51 -21.66 -17.72
C GLY A 300 -15.72 -21.67 -18.67
N ASN A 301 -16.41 -20.53 -18.76
CA ASN A 301 -17.67 -20.37 -19.50
C ASN A 301 -18.82 -21.29 -19.06
N GLY A 302 -18.76 -21.85 -17.84
CA GLY A 302 -19.78 -22.74 -17.28
C GLY A 302 -19.85 -24.12 -17.93
N ARG A 303 -18.82 -24.53 -18.68
CA ARG A 303 -18.82 -25.80 -19.40
C ARG A 303 -17.94 -26.82 -18.71
N ARG A 304 -18.50 -27.99 -18.35
CA ARG A 304 -17.72 -29.15 -17.88
C ARG A 304 -16.56 -29.44 -18.83
N ASN A 305 -15.42 -29.85 -18.28
CA ASN A 305 -14.11 -29.94 -18.95
C ASN A 305 -13.47 -28.61 -19.36
N GLY A 306 -14.17 -27.48 -19.23
CA GLY A 306 -13.59 -26.15 -19.36
C GLY A 306 -12.48 -25.92 -18.33
N PRO A 307 -11.54 -24.98 -18.59
CA PRO A 307 -10.46 -24.67 -17.65
C PRO A 307 -11.04 -24.25 -16.28
N LYS A 308 -10.33 -24.55 -15.19
CA LYS A 308 -10.73 -24.08 -13.86
C LYS A 308 -10.74 -22.55 -13.84
N ASN A 309 -11.75 -21.98 -13.19
CA ASN A 309 -11.97 -20.55 -13.09
C ASN A 309 -12.50 -20.21 -11.70
N VAL A 310 -12.29 -18.97 -11.25
CA VAL A 310 -12.95 -18.43 -10.07
C VAL A 310 -13.68 -17.15 -10.48
N PRO A 311 -15.00 -17.06 -10.30
CA PRO A 311 -15.77 -15.90 -10.70
C PRO A 311 -15.40 -14.64 -9.92
N LEU A 312 -15.46 -13.48 -10.58
CA LEU A 312 -15.10 -12.20 -9.96
C LEU A 312 -16.03 -11.80 -8.79
N PHE A 313 -17.27 -12.30 -8.72
CA PHE A 313 -18.17 -12.03 -7.59
C PHE A 313 -17.61 -12.53 -6.26
N MET A 314 -16.72 -13.53 -6.27
CA MET A 314 -16.03 -14.01 -5.07
C MET A 314 -15.22 -12.92 -4.37
N ARG A 315 -14.89 -11.82 -5.06
CA ARG A 315 -14.22 -10.66 -4.47
C ARG A 315 -15.08 -9.92 -3.44
N THR A 316 -16.40 -9.89 -3.65
CA THR A 316 -17.36 -9.13 -2.83
C THR A 316 -18.34 -10.06 -2.12
N GLU A 317 -18.16 -11.36 -2.20
CA GLU A 317 -19.01 -12.34 -1.53
C GLU A 317 -18.88 -12.21 0.00
N GLN A 318 -19.79 -12.84 0.75
CA GLN A 318 -19.72 -12.89 2.21
C GLN A 318 -18.31 -13.27 2.69
N ILE A 319 -17.80 -12.57 3.71
CA ILE A 319 -16.49 -12.77 4.32
C ILE A 319 -16.30 -14.24 4.67
N ALA A 320 -17.28 -14.85 5.35
CA ALA A 320 -17.23 -16.26 5.71
C ALA A 320 -17.09 -17.20 4.49
N VAL A 321 -17.71 -16.86 3.35
CA VAL A 321 -17.58 -17.61 2.10
C VAL A 321 -16.22 -17.42 1.47
N ARG A 322 -15.67 -16.20 1.48
CA ARG A 322 -14.31 -15.89 1.00
C ARG A 322 -13.26 -16.65 1.81
N GLU A 323 -13.38 -16.62 3.13
CA GLU A 323 -12.51 -17.35 4.07
C GLU A 323 -12.63 -18.87 3.86
N ALA A 324 -13.85 -19.41 3.80
CA ALA A 324 -14.07 -20.84 3.62
C ALA A 324 -13.58 -21.35 2.25
N PHE A 325 -13.75 -20.55 1.19
CA PHE A 325 -13.21 -20.85 -0.13
C PHE A 325 -11.68 -20.91 -0.11
N LEU A 326 -11.01 -19.92 0.47
CA LEU A 326 -9.55 -19.96 0.62
C LEU A 326 -9.10 -21.11 1.52
N ALA A 327 -9.83 -21.42 2.58
CA ALA A 327 -9.54 -22.56 3.45
C ALA A 327 -9.60 -23.91 2.70
N GLY A 328 -10.62 -24.13 1.87
CA GLY A 328 -10.69 -25.32 1.01
C GLY A 328 -9.54 -25.38 0.02
N LEU A 329 -9.19 -24.24 -0.59
CA LEU A 329 -8.05 -24.17 -1.51
C LEU A 329 -6.72 -24.46 -0.80
N ILE A 330 -6.56 -23.94 0.42
CA ILE A 330 -5.40 -24.22 1.28
C ILE A 330 -5.36 -25.71 1.64
N ASP A 331 -6.48 -26.31 2.01
CA ASP A 331 -6.58 -27.75 2.35
C ASP A 331 -6.22 -28.67 1.19
N SER A 332 -6.42 -28.25 -0.05
CA SER A 332 -5.90 -28.94 -1.24
C SER A 332 -4.41 -28.63 -1.49
N ASP A 333 -4.11 -27.57 -2.23
CA ASP A 333 -2.78 -27.22 -2.74
C ASP A 333 -1.96 -26.26 -1.86
N GLY A 334 -2.43 -25.99 -0.63
CA GLY A 334 -1.79 -25.05 0.28
C GLY A 334 -0.81 -25.68 1.28
N TYR A 335 0.07 -24.83 1.79
CA TYR A 335 0.98 -25.11 2.89
C TYR A 335 1.06 -23.88 3.82
N CYS A 336 1.18 -24.12 5.12
CA CYS A 336 1.26 -23.07 6.14
C CYS A 336 2.50 -23.29 7.01
N ASN A 337 3.17 -22.20 7.40
CA ASN A 337 4.23 -22.21 8.40
C ASN A 337 4.24 -20.92 9.21
N ILE A 338 5.00 -20.89 10.30
CA ILE A 338 5.32 -19.66 11.02
C ILE A 338 6.76 -19.29 10.71
N GLN A 339 6.95 -18.11 10.10
CA GLN A 339 8.25 -17.55 9.74
C GLN A 339 8.42 -16.19 10.40
N ASN A 340 9.51 -15.99 11.15
CA ASN A 340 9.79 -14.75 11.87
C ASN A 340 8.61 -14.30 12.77
N GLY A 341 7.99 -15.25 13.48
CA GLY A 341 6.82 -15.00 14.34
C GLY A 341 5.53 -14.67 13.59
N CYS A 342 5.52 -14.74 12.26
CA CYS A 342 4.35 -14.45 11.42
C CYS A 342 3.84 -15.72 10.75
N ILE A 343 2.52 -15.94 10.82
CA ILE A 343 1.86 -16.99 10.03
C ILE A 343 1.97 -16.62 8.54
N HIS A 344 2.36 -17.62 7.75
CA HIS A 344 2.59 -17.51 6.33
C HIS A 344 1.91 -18.68 5.62
N VAL A 345 1.11 -18.36 4.60
CA VAL A 345 0.37 -19.34 3.79
C VAL A 345 0.86 -19.28 2.36
N VAL A 346 1.15 -20.44 1.77
CA VAL A 346 1.61 -20.58 0.39
C VAL A 346 0.64 -21.46 -0.37
N ILE A 347 0.16 -20.98 -1.52
CA ILE A 347 -0.68 -21.75 -2.46
C ILE A 347 0.03 -21.76 -3.81
N LYS A 348 0.23 -22.95 -4.38
CA LYS A 348 0.85 -23.12 -5.71
C LYS A 348 -0.22 -23.38 -6.76
N THR A 349 -0.07 -22.81 -7.95
CA THR A 349 -0.99 -23.09 -9.06
C THR A 349 -0.36 -22.88 -10.42
N VAL A 350 -0.76 -23.70 -11.39
CA VAL A 350 -0.39 -23.53 -12.81
C VAL A 350 -1.45 -22.72 -13.58
N TYR A 351 -2.59 -22.42 -12.95
CA TYR A 351 -3.74 -21.81 -13.61
C TYR A 351 -3.83 -20.31 -13.30
N LEU A 352 -3.77 -19.48 -14.34
CA LEU A 352 -3.85 -18.01 -14.21
C LEU A 352 -5.14 -17.54 -13.51
N PRO A 353 -6.34 -18.08 -13.82
CA PRO A 353 -7.56 -17.63 -13.11
C PRO A 353 -7.54 -17.92 -11.60
N ILE A 354 -6.86 -18.99 -11.17
CA ILE A 354 -6.73 -19.33 -9.74
C ILE A 354 -5.74 -18.38 -9.07
N ARG A 355 -4.60 -18.10 -9.72
CA ARG A 355 -3.63 -17.08 -9.27
C ARG A 355 -4.31 -15.73 -9.05
N ASP A 356 -5.12 -15.30 -10.03
CA ASP A 356 -5.83 -14.03 -9.96
C ASP A 356 -6.85 -14.01 -8.82
N ALA A 357 -7.54 -15.14 -8.61
CA ALA A 357 -8.49 -15.32 -7.52
C ALA A 357 -7.87 -15.23 -6.14
N ILE A 358 -6.74 -15.92 -5.92
CA ILE A 358 -6.01 -15.83 -4.65
C ILE A 358 -5.65 -14.37 -4.36
N ASN A 359 -5.24 -13.64 -5.40
CA ASN A 359 -4.87 -12.23 -5.27
C ASN A 359 -6.06 -11.34 -4.91
N PHE A 360 -7.16 -11.38 -5.68
CA PHE A 360 -8.29 -10.50 -5.42
C PHE A 360 -9.09 -10.90 -4.17
N ILE A 361 -9.23 -12.20 -3.86
CA ILE A 361 -9.94 -12.63 -2.64
C ILE A 361 -9.08 -12.31 -1.42
N GLY A 362 -7.79 -12.65 -1.42
CA GLY A 362 -6.89 -12.36 -0.31
C GLY A 362 -6.84 -10.88 0.02
N ARG A 363 -6.72 -10.01 -0.99
CA ARG A 363 -6.73 -8.55 -0.77
C ARG A 363 -8.09 -8.01 -0.37
N SER A 364 -9.19 -8.60 -0.85
CA SER A 364 -10.54 -8.21 -0.44
C SER A 364 -10.75 -8.45 1.06
N LEU A 365 -10.09 -9.45 1.65
CA LEU A 365 -10.04 -9.74 3.09
C LEU A 365 -8.99 -8.92 3.85
N GLY A 366 -8.34 -7.95 3.20
CA GLY A 366 -7.29 -7.14 3.82
C GLY A 366 -5.96 -7.88 4.05
N LEU A 367 -5.79 -9.09 3.49
CA LEU A 367 -4.54 -9.83 3.58
C LEU A 367 -3.49 -9.26 2.62
N THR A 368 -2.23 -9.39 3.00
CA THR A 368 -1.10 -9.08 2.10
C THR A 368 -0.83 -10.27 1.19
N VAL A 369 -0.94 -10.07 -0.12
CA VAL A 369 -0.66 -11.13 -1.12
C VAL A 369 0.57 -10.79 -1.95
N SER A 370 1.52 -11.71 -2.00
CA SER A 370 2.71 -11.71 -2.87
C SER A 370 2.57 -12.84 -3.89
N THR A 371 2.91 -12.58 -5.16
CA THR A 371 2.79 -13.58 -6.22
C THR A 371 3.99 -13.54 -7.14
N ASN A 372 4.68 -14.67 -7.28
CA ASN A 372 5.82 -14.82 -8.17
C ASN A 372 5.73 -16.09 -9.01
N PHE A 373 6.43 -16.07 -10.13
CA PHE A 373 6.55 -17.21 -11.03
C PHE A 373 7.78 -18.04 -10.66
N ARG A 374 7.62 -19.36 -10.67
CA ARG A 374 8.69 -20.34 -10.53
C ARG A 374 8.71 -21.22 -11.77
N ARG A 375 9.89 -21.37 -12.34
CA ARG A 375 10.09 -22.25 -13.49
C ARG A 375 10.02 -23.71 -13.08
N ALA A 376 9.73 -24.54 -14.07
CA ALA A 376 10.02 -25.94 -14.01
C ALA A 376 11.48 -26.15 -13.59
N ASN A 377 11.66 -26.90 -12.50
CA ASN A 377 12.95 -27.33 -12.04
C ASN A 377 12.87 -28.81 -11.66
N PHE A 378 13.98 -29.51 -11.83
CA PHE A 378 14.15 -30.82 -11.25
C PHE A 378 14.77 -30.63 -9.88
N ASP A 379 14.06 -31.03 -8.84
CA ASP A 379 14.65 -31.11 -7.51
C ASP A 379 15.42 -32.42 -7.40
N GLU A 380 16.76 -32.31 -7.44
CA GLU A 380 17.67 -33.45 -7.36
C GLU A 380 17.55 -34.21 -6.03
N ARG A 381 17.10 -33.55 -4.95
CA ARG A 381 16.98 -34.17 -3.61
C ARG A 381 15.71 -34.99 -3.47
N SER A 382 14.57 -34.46 -3.93
CA SER A 382 13.30 -35.19 -3.89
C SER A 382 13.06 -36.08 -5.12
N GLY A 383 13.87 -35.90 -6.17
CA GLY A 383 13.68 -36.57 -7.47
C GLY A 383 12.43 -36.10 -8.21
N VAL A 384 11.86 -34.95 -7.83
CA VAL A 384 10.59 -34.44 -8.37
C VAL A 384 10.85 -33.42 -9.48
N ASN A 385 10.16 -33.61 -10.61
CA ASN A 385 10.13 -32.62 -11.69
C ASN A 385 8.95 -31.66 -11.47
N HIS A 386 9.25 -30.44 -11.05
CA HIS A 386 8.27 -29.38 -10.95
C HIS A 386 8.00 -28.77 -12.32
N ARG A 387 6.75 -28.38 -12.57
CA ARG A 387 6.36 -27.60 -13.75
C ARG A 387 6.47 -26.10 -13.46
N ASP A 388 6.39 -25.30 -14.52
CA ASP A 388 6.16 -23.87 -14.41
C ASP A 388 4.89 -23.61 -13.58
N HIS A 389 5.01 -22.83 -12.52
CA HIS A 389 3.91 -22.55 -11.61
C HIS A 389 4.03 -21.17 -10.97
N TRP A 390 2.89 -20.69 -10.47
CA TRP A 390 2.79 -19.49 -9.66
C TRP A 390 2.79 -19.88 -8.19
N VAL A 391 3.54 -19.14 -7.39
CA VAL A 391 3.55 -19.22 -5.93
C VAL A 391 2.82 -17.98 -5.42
N CYS A 392 1.73 -18.20 -4.69
CA CYS A 392 0.95 -17.14 -4.07
C CYS A 392 1.14 -17.23 -2.55
N GLU A 393 1.71 -16.19 -1.96
CA GLU A 393 2.02 -16.08 -0.54
C GLU A 393 1.04 -15.11 0.11
N LEU A 394 0.39 -15.51 1.21
CA LEU A 394 -0.55 -14.71 1.98
C LEU A 394 0.00 -14.48 3.39
N TYR A 395 -0.14 -13.24 3.86
CA TYR A 395 0.23 -12.81 5.21
C TYR A 395 -0.90 -11.98 5.82
N GLY A 396 -1.07 -12.08 7.14
CA GLY A 396 -2.09 -11.32 7.87
C GLY A 396 -1.79 -9.81 7.86
N GLY A 397 -0.52 -9.43 7.98
CA GLY A 397 -0.16 -8.01 8.12
C GLY A 397 -0.83 -7.43 9.37
N THR A 398 -1.63 -6.38 9.19
CA THR A 398 -2.48 -5.80 10.25
C THR A 398 -3.81 -6.52 10.44
N ASN A 399 -4.14 -7.50 9.60
CA ASN A 399 -5.35 -8.33 9.66
C ASN A 399 -4.99 -9.77 10.05
N HIS A 400 -4.21 -9.93 11.12
CA HIS A 400 -3.77 -11.26 11.58
C HIS A 400 -4.96 -12.14 11.98
N GLU A 401 -5.97 -11.56 12.63
CA GLU A 401 -7.18 -12.27 13.03
C GLU A 401 -7.97 -12.81 11.84
N THR A 402 -8.07 -12.04 10.74
CA THR A 402 -8.70 -12.51 9.50
C THR A 402 -7.96 -13.71 8.92
N LEU A 403 -6.62 -13.67 8.89
CA LEU A 403 -5.83 -14.83 8.47
C LEU A 403 -6.09 -16.03 9.39
N ARG A 404 -6.16 -15.82 10.70
CA ARG A 404 -6.43 -16.87 11.68
C ARG A 404 -7.84 -17.46 11.53
N SER A 405 -8.84 -16.60 11.34
CA SER A 405 -10.24 -16.96 11.04
C SER A 405 -10.34 -17.84 9.79
N MET A 406 -9.63 -17.48 8.72
CA MET A 406 -9.52 -18.31 7.52
C MET A 406 -8.87 -19.68 7.81
N LEU A 407 -7.75 -19.71 8.54
CA LEU A 407 -7.07 -20.96 8.88
C LEU A 407 -7.88 -21.86 9.82
N ASN A 408 -8.69 -21.29 10.72
CA ASN A 408 -9.60 -22.04 11.58
C ASN A 408 -10.66 -22.82 10.77
N ARG A 409 -10.93 -22.41 9.52
CA ARG A 409 -11.81 -23.13 8.59
C ARG A 409 -11.11 -24.21 7.77
N CYS A 410 -9.77 -24.27 7.81
CA CYS A 410 -9.03 -25.40 7.27
C CYS A 410 -9.31 -26.62 8.15
N SER A 411 -9.53 -27.77 7.53
CA SER A 411 -9.64 -29.07 8.18
C SER A 411 -8.28 -29.64 8.54
N CYS A 412 -7.26 -29.37 7.73
CA CYS A 412 -5.97 -29.99 7.91
C CYS A 412 -5.24 -29.41 9.12
N GLU A 413 -4.92 -30.23 10.13
CA GLU A 413 -4.42 -29.73 11.43
C GLU A 413 -3.09 -29.00 11.27
N ARG A 414 -2.18 -29.53 10.45
CA ARG A 414 -0.90 -28.87 10.11
C ARG A 414 -1.05 -27.53 9.36
N LYS A 415 -2.19 -27.30 8.70
CA LYS A 415 -2.48 -26.05 7.98
C LYS A 415 -3.17 -25.04 8.90
N ARG A 416 -4.07 -25.52 9.76
CA ARG A 416 -4.75 -24.75 10.80
C ARG A 416 -3.78 -24.27 11.88
N ASN A 417 -2.90 -25.15 12.34
CA ASN A 417 -1.93 -24.91 13.41
C ASN A 417 -0.51 -25.19 12.90
N PRO A 418 0.06 -24.27 12.09
CA PRO A 418 1.37 -24.46 11.48
C PRO A 418 2.50 -24.50 12.51
N LYS A 419 3.51 -25.34 12.25
CA LYS A 419 4.72 -25.42 13.06
C LYS A 419 5.61 -24.18 12.87
N LEU A 420 6.38 -23.85 13.91
CA LEU A 420 7.43 -22.84 13.85
C LEU A 420 8.60 -23.36 13.01
N VAL A 421 9.01 -22.59 12.00
CA VAL A 421 10.17 -22.91 11.16
C VAL A 421 11.27 -21.89 11.45
N TYR A 422 12.35 -22.34 12.10
CA TYR A 422 13.53 -21.53 12.33
C TYR A 422 14.35 -21.44 11.04
N ILE A 423 14.27 -20.32 10.34
CA ILE A 423 15.15 -20.07 9.19
C ILE A 423 16.51 -19.62 9.72
N ARG A 424 17.55 -20.45 9.55
CA ARG A 424 18.95 -20.00 9.77
C ARG A 424 19.24 -18.89 8.77
N ASN A 425 19.72 -17.74 9.27
CA ASN A 425 19.99 -16.48 8.54
C ASN A 425 20.99 -16.54 7.36
N ARG A 426 21.32 -17.72 6.81
CA ARG A 426 22.15 -17.81 5.59
C ARG A 426 21.29 -17.54 4.35
N ASP A 427 21.56 -16.38 3.75
CA ASP A 427 21.31 -16.03 2.36
C ASP A 427 19.82 -15.94 1.92
N PHE A 428 19.22 -14.78 2.25
CA PHE A 428 17.97 -14.27 1.66
C PHE A 428 17.97 -14.16 0.12
N GLU A 429 19.09 -14.42 -0.55
CA GLU A 429 19.20 -14.34 -2.02
C GLU A 429 19.05 -15.70 -2.72
N GLU A 430 19.03 -16.83 -2.01
CA GLU A 430 19.00 -18.15 -2.66
C GLU A 430 18.38 -19.22 -1.75
N PHE A 431 17.06 -19.18 -1.51
CA PHE A 431 16.39 -20.34 -0.90
C PHE A 431 14.93 -20.44 -1.33
N ASP A 432 14.65 -21.43 -2.18
CA ASP A 432 13.30 -21.92 -2.48
C ASP A 432 13.39 -23.38 -3.00
N SER A 433 13.68 -24.32 -2.10
CA SER A 433 13.39 -25.76 -2.22
C SER A 433 13.97 -26.50 -1.01
N ASP A 434 13.25 -26.54 0.10
CA ASP A 434 13.38 -27.60 1.10
C ASP A 434 12.06 -27.57 1.89
N TYR A 435 11.67 -28.71 2.47
CA TYR A 435 10.42 -28.98 3.20
C TYR A 435 9.24 -29.52 2.38
N GLN A 436 9.52 -30.57 1.60
CA GLN A 436 8.62 -31.72 1.47
C GLN A 436 9.39 -33.04 1.70
N SER A 437 10.00 -33.22 2.86
CA SER A 437 10.42 -34.56 3.34
C SER A 437 11.00 -34.51 4.75
N GLU A 438 10.17 -34.67 5.78
CA GLU A 438 10.63 -35.21 7.08
C GLU A 438 9.53 -36.13 7.62
N GLU A 439 9.33 -37.28 6.94
CA GLU A 439 8.98 -38.53 7.64
C GLU A 439 10.33 -39.22 7.92
N ASN A 440 10.89 -39.00 9.12
CA ASN A 440 11.78 -39.94 9.80
C ASN A 440 12.06 -39.43 11.21
N GLU A 441 11.31 -39.97 12.17
CA GLU A 441 11.62 -39.89 13.60
C GLU A 441 12.95 -40.61 13.85
N ASN A 442 13.95 -39.90 14.37
CA ASN A 442 15.02 -40.40 15.23
C ASN A 442 15.86 -39.20 15.71
N ASP A 443 15.46 -38.60 16.82
CA ASP A 443 16.29 -37.67 17.59
C ASP A 443 17.33 -38.44 18.41
N PRO A 444 18.57 -37.96 18.44
CA PRO A 444 19.30 -37.91 19.70
C PRO A 444 19.64 -36.45 20.06
N ASP A 445 19.30 -36.08 21.30
CA ASP A 445 19.65 -34.82 21.96
C ASP A 445 21.11 -34.40 21.69
N PRO A 446 21.36 -33.09 21.52
CA PRO A 446 22.65 -32.52 21.84
C PRO A 446 22.58 -31.65 23.10
N GLU A 447 23.46 -32.04 24.02
CA GLU A 447 23.85 -31.37 25.25
C GLU A 447 24.24 -29.89 25.05
N ASP A 448 24.02 -29.16 26.15
CA ASP A 448 24.45 -27.80 26.44
C ASP A 448 25.90 -27.49 26.01
N ASN A 449 26.11 -26.29 25.44
CA ASN A 449 27.20 -25.40 25.87
C ASN A 449 27.10 -23.99 25.26
N ASP A 450 27.26 -23.03 26.18
CA ASP A 450 28.00 -21.77 26.11
C ASP A 450 27.48 -20.55 25.31
N ASP A 451 26.99 -19.60 26.11
CA ASP A 451 27.65 -18.32 26.41
C ASP A 451 27.79 -17.29 25.27
N LEU A 452 26.88 -16.31 25.24
CA LEU A 452 27.16 -14.97 24.71
C LEU A 452 26.35 -13.89 25.44
N SER A 453 27.05 -13.20 26.34
CA SER A 453 26.66 -11.96 26.99
C SER A 453 26.75 -10.76 26.01
N GLY A 454 25.69 -9.96 25.97
CA GLY A 454 25.61 -8.77 25.10
C GLY A 454 24.27 -8.05 25.20
N ILE A 455 23.83 -7.72 26.42
CA ILE A 455 22.55 -7.05 26.69
C ILE A 455 22.62 -5.59 26.21
N MET A 456 22.00 -5.32 25.07
CA MET A 456 21.47 -4.01 24.72
C MET A 456 20.08 -3.93 25.37
N GLU A 457 19.94 -3.15 26.44
CA GLU A 457 18.63 -2.86 27.05
C GLU A 457 17.76 -2.05 26.07
N SER A 458 16.95 -2.77 25.29
CA SER A 458 15.73 -2.22 24.71
C SER A 458 14.69 -2.15 25.81
N PHE A 459 14.36 -0.93 26.25
CA PHE A 459 13.18 -0.65 27.07
C PHE A 459 11.93 -0.95 26.25
N GLU A 460 11.48 -2.20 26.27
CA GLU A 460 10.12 -2.61 25.96
C GLU A 460 9.36 -2.63 27.30
N ASP A 461 8.91 -1.46 27.75
CA ASP A 461 7.84 -1.40 28.76
C ASP A 461 6.55 -1.78 28.02
N ASP A 462 6.10 -3.03 28.24
CA ASP A 462 4.75 -3.49 27.89
C ASP A 462 3.73 -2.58 28.61
N PRO A 463 2.83 -1.90 27.88
CA PRO A 463 1.65 -1.34 28.51
C PRO A 463 0.71 -2.50 28.87
N GLU A 464 0.41 -2.59 30.16
CA GLU A 464 -0.56 -3.49 30.78
C GLU A 464 -1.83 -3.66 29.92
N ASP A 465 -2.26 -4.92 29.80
CA ASP A 465 -3.48 -5.38 29.13
C ASP A 465 -4.71 -4.59 29.60
N ASP A 466 -5.14 -3.61 28.80
CA ASP A 466 -6.52 -3.17 28.80
C ASP A 466 -7.35 -4.24 28.07
N PRO A 467 -8.47 -4.72 28.63
CA PRO A 467 -9.34 -5.68 27.95
C PRO A 467 -9.85 -5.05 26.65
N GLU A 468 -9.41 -5.58 25.51
CA GLU A 468 -9.88 -5.21 24.18
C GLU A 468 -11.41 -5.37 24.13
N GLU A 469 -12.11 -4.23 24.10
CA GLU A 469 -13.45 -4.18 23.55
C GLU A 469 -13.32 -4.59 22.07
N GLN A 470 -13.84 -5.77 21.73
CA GLN A 470 -14.00 -6.24 20.36
C GLN A 470 -14.79 -5.19 19.57
N GLU A 471 -14.11 -4.35 18.80
CA GLU A 471 -14.76 -3.54 17.78
C GLU A 471 -15.16 -4.43 16.61
N ASP A 472 -16.45 -4.37 16.29
CA ASP A 472 -17.15 -5.08 15.22
C ASP A 472 -16.32 -5.21 13.93
N GLY A 473 -16.06 -6.44 13.47
CA GLY A 473 -15.96 -6.89 12.06
C GLY A 473 -15.20 -6.03 11.03
N THR A 474 -14.41 -5.05 11.44
CA THR A 474 -13.85 -4.01 10.58
C THR A 474 -12.41 -4.37 10.23
N PHE A 475 -12.15 -4.57 8.93
CA PHE A 475 -10.80 -4.87 8.48
C PHE A 475 -9.88 -3.65 8.63
N ASN A 476 -8.69 -3.89 9.16
CA ASN A 476 -7.60 -2.94 9.15
C ASN A 476 -7.14 -2.65 7.72
N PHE A 477 -6.77 -1.40 7.45
CA PHE A 477 -6.20 -1.02 6.16
C PHE A 477 -4.87 -1.74 5.87
N GLY A 478 -4.74 -2.25 4.65
CA GLY A 478 -3.48 -2.77 4.13
C GLY A 478 -2.42 -1.67 3.99
N LYS A 479 -1.15 -1.98 4.27
CA LYS A 479 -0.03 -1.03 4.20
C LYS A 479 0.98 -1.45 3.15
N LEU A 480 1.10 -0.65 2.10
CA LEU A 480 1.91 -0.96 0.93
C LEU A 480 3.19 -0.14 0.86
N ARG A 481 4.34 -0.79 0.63
CA ARG A 481 5.58 -0.08 0.24
C ARG A 481 5.50 0.26 -1.24
N PHE A 482 5.89 1.47 -1.62
CA PHE A 482 5.80 1.94 -3.01
C PHE A 482 6.94 2.89 -3.38
N ASN A 483 7.20 2.97 -4.68
CA ASN A 483 8.06 3.94 -5.33
C ASN A 483 7.23 4.83 -6.27
N ILE A 484 7.76 6.02 -6.56
CA ILE A 484 7.17 6.97 -7.49
C ILE A 484 8.11 7.05 -8.69
N ILE A 485 7.59 6.72 -9.87
CA ILE A 485 8.32 6.73 -11.14
C ILE A 485 7.80 7.91 -11.96
N GLN A 486 8.69 8.76 -12.45
CA GLN A 486 8.29 9.91 -13.27
C GLN A 486 7.77 9.45 -14.64
N SER A 487 6.67 10.04 -15.07
CA SER A 487 6.05 9.76 -16.37
C SER A 487 5.94 11.06 -17.20
N CYS A 488 5.45 10.93 -18.42
CA CYS A 488 5.25 12.06 -19.34
C CYS A 488 3.96 12.84 -19.00
N LYS A 489 3.83 14.03 -19.60
CA LYS A 489 2.57 14.77 -19.55
C LYS A 489 1.50 14.00 -20.33
N SER A 490 0.32 13.87 -19.76
CA SER A 490 -0.82 13.20 -20.38
C SER A 490 -2.13 13.71 -19.77
N PRO A 491 -3.28 13.44 -20.41
CA PRO A 491 -4.57 13.74 -19.83
C PRO A 491 -4.80 13.04 -18.49
N VAL A 492 -5.40 13.75 -17.55
CA VAL A 492 -5.91 13.23 -16.28
C VAL A 492 -7.38 13.56 -16.10
N ILE A 493 -8.06 12.76 -15.30
CA ILE A 493 -9.44 12.97 -14.89
C ILE A 493 -9.48 13.12 -13.37
N GLY A 494 -9.94 14.28 -12.90
CA GLY A 494 -10.14 14.59 -11.49
C GLY A 494 -11.62 14.46 -11.11
N LEU A 495 -11.90 13.83 -9.98
CA LEU A 495 -13.25 13.75 -9.41
C LEU A 495 -13.35 14.71 -8.23
N VAL A 496 -14.33 15.60 -8.24
CA VAL A 496 -14.67 16.47 -7.10
C VAL A 496 -15.88 15.86 -6.39
N LEU A 497 -15.74 15.58 -5.09
CA LEU A 497 -16.75 14.90 -4.28
C LEU A 497 -17.48 15.86 -3.33
N SER A 498 -18.77 15.61 -3.09
CA SER A 498 -19.66 16.49 -2.30
C SER A 498 -19.43 16.48 -0.79
N ASP A 499 -18.83 15.41 -0.27
CA ASP A 499 -18.69 15.25 1.18
C ASP A 499 -17.51 16.08 1.72
N THR A 500 -17.77 16.89 2.75
CA THR A 500 -16.74 17.66 3.46
C THR A 500 -16.00 16.82 4.50
N SER A 501 -16.57 15.71 4.96
CA SER A 501 -16.01 14.88 6.04
C SER A 501 -15.04 13.83 5.52
N ASN A 502 -15.34 13.14 4.40
CA ASN A 502 -14.43 12.20 3.77
C ASN A 502 -14.29 12.40 2.25
N ARG A 503 -13.30 13.21 1.87
CA ARG A 503 -12.97 13.54 0.48
C ARG A 503 -12.08 12.50 -0.19
N THR A 504 -12.43 11.22 -0.07
CA THR A 504 -11.66 10.12 -0.66
C THR A 504 -12.52 9.20 -1.51
N PHE A 505 -11.89 8.50 -2.44
CA PHE A 505 -12.49 7.43 -3.21
C PHE A 505 -11.51 6.27 -3.41
N VAL A 506 -12.04 5.09 -3.74
CA VAL A 506 -11.27 3.84 -3.82
C VAL A 506 -11.17 3.33 -5.25
N THR A 507 -9.95 3.02 -5.70
CA THR A 507 -9.68 2.40 -7.00
C THR A 507 -9.93 0.88 -6.99
N ASP A 508 -10.03 0.25 -8.15
CA ASP A 508 -10.19 -1.21 -8.30
C ASP A 508 -9.03 -2.01 -7.66
N ASP A 509 -7.83 -1.41 -7.63
CA ASP A 509 -6.65 -1.92 -6.92
C ASP A 509 -6.63 -1.56 -5.42
N GLN A 510 -7.78 -1.12 -4.89
CA GLN A 510 -8.02 -0.79 -3.48
C GLN A 510 -7.18 0.38 -2.96
N ILE A 511 -6.59 1.19 -3.84
CA ILE A 511 -5.85 2.39 -3.44
C ILE A 511 -6.84 3.49 -3.06
N VAL A 512 -6.65 4.07 -1.87
CA VAL A 512 -7.42 5.23 -1.41
C VAL A 512 -6.81 6.53 -1.98
N CYS A 513 -7.61 7.28 -2.73
CA CYS A 513 -7.22 8.52 -3.39
C CYS A 513 -8.00 9.70 -2.82
N GLY A 514 -7.36 10.86 -2.69
CA GLY A 514 -8.05 12.11 -2.37
C GLY A 514 -8.80 12.70 -3.57
N THR A 515 -9.87 13.45 -3.30
CA THR A 515 -10.63 14.24 -4.28
C THR A 515 -9.74 15.22 -5.05
N ALA A 516 -10.11 15.52 -6.29
CA ALA A 516 -9.59 16.67 -7.02
C ALA A 516 -10.13 17.98 -6.44
N GLU A 517 -9.38 19.06 -6.62
CA GLU A 517 -9.71 20.40 -6.12
C GLU A 517 -9.49 21.43 -7.22
N LEU A 518 -10.44 22.33 -7.42
CA LEU A 518 -10.24 23.52 -8.26
C LEU A 518 -9.21 24.43 -7.60
N ILE A 519 -8.26 24.94 -8.39
CA ILE A 519 -7.27 25.88 -7.88
C ILE A 519 -7.97 27.21 -7.58
N THR A 520 -7.95 27.62 -6.30
CA THR A 520 -8.31 28.96 -5.84
C THR A 520 -7.05 29.73 -5.47
N GLU A 521 -7.12 31.05 -5.24
CA GLU A 521 -5.96 31.92 -4.95
C GLU A 521 -5.06 31.42 -3.80
N GLY A 522 -5.56 30.57 -2.89
CA GLY A 522 -4.79 29.94 -1.81
C GLY A 522 -4.06 28.63 -2.17
N LEU A 523 -4.45 27.98 -3.27
CA LEU A 523 -3.93 26.69 -3.76
C LEU A 523 -3.03 26.83 -4.99
N GLU A 524 -2.99 28.04 -5.58
CA GLU A 524 -2.05 28.36 -6.65
C GLU A 524 -0.63 28.11 -6.13
N SER A 525 0.10 27.24 -6.83
CA SER A 525 1.55 27.29 -6.78
C SER A 525 1.91 28.71 -7.21
N ARG A 526 2.34 29.56 -6.26
CA ARG A 526 2.68 30.94 -6.60
C ARG A 526 3.67 30.85 -7.74
N PRO A 527 3.38 31.43 -8.91
CA PRO A 527 4.15 31.23 -10.13
C PRO A 527 5.60 31.42 -9.75
N TYR A 528 6.34 30.31 -9.91
CA TYR A 528 7.74 30.11 -9.61
C TYR A 528 8.40 31.43 -9.28
N PHE A 529 8.74 31.69 -8.00
CA PHE A 529 9.48 32.89 -7.61
C PHE A 529 10.54 33.13 -8.68
N LYS A 530 10.30 34.08 -9.59
CA LYS A 530 11.28 34.40 -10.62
C LYS A 530 12.50 34.72 -9.80
N ARG A 531 13.57 33.91 -9.93
CA ARG A 531 14.82 34.09 -9.19
C ARG A 531 15.44 35.38 -9.70
N ARG A 532 14.85 36.50 -9.31
CA ARG A 532 15.11 37.84 -9.78
C ARG A 532 15.57 38.62 -8.57
N CYS A 533 16.72 39.27 -8.69
CA CYS A 533 17.21 40.07 -7.59
C CYS A 533 16.25 41.24 -7.34
N LEU A 534 15.79 41.39 -6.10
CA LEU A 534 14.93 42.51 -5.69
C LEU A 534 15.57 43.86 -6.03
N SER A 535 16.88 43.97 -5.83
CA SER A 535 17.66 45.17 -6.13
C SER A 535 17.99 45.30 -7.62
N CYS A 536 18.80 44.42 -8.20
CA CYS A 536 19.31 44.65 -9.56
C CYS A 536 18.46 44.02 -10.67
N HIS A 537 17.44 43.25 -10.32
CA HIS A 537 16.55 42.58 -11.26
C HIS A 537 17.20 41.52 -12.16
N THR A 538 18.45 41.11 -11.89
CA THR A 538 19.08 39.98 -12.59
C THR A 538 18.32 38.69 -12.32
N GLU A 539 18.05 37.90 -13.35
CA GLU A 539 17.49 36.55 -13.23
C GLU A 539 18.59 35.47 -13.08
N THR A 540 19.84 35.84 -13.33
CA THR A 540 21.00 34.94 -13.27
C THR A 540 21.94 35.35 -12.13
N ALA A 541 22.16 34.45 -11.17
CA ALA A 541 23.16 34.62 -10.12
C ALA A 541 23.66 33.26 -9.60
N LYS A 542 24.96 33.17 -9.27
CA LYS A 542 25.58 31.96 -8.70
C LYS A 542 25.11 31.68 -7.26
N LYS A 543 24.77 32.72 -6.49
CA LYS A 543 24.32 32.63 -5.09
C LYS A 543 23.19 33.62 -4.85
N TRP A 544 22.21 33.20 -4.04
CA TRP A 544 21.02 33.95 -3.67
C TRP A 544 20.91 34.06 -2.15
N PHE A 545 20.53 35.24 -1.67
CA PHE A 545 20.47 35.54 -0.24
C PHE A 545 19.10 36.11 0.13
N LYS A 546 18.60 35.77 1.32
CA LYS A 546 17.41 36.43 1.89
C LYS A 546 17.66 37.92 2.04
N VAL A 547 16.62 38.72 1.83
CA VAL A 547 16.68 40.17 2.01
C VAL A 547 16.79 40.48 3.51
N PRO A 548 17.86 41.14 3.99
CA PRO A 548 18.10 41.34 5.42
C PRO A 548 17.06 42.23 6.13
N TRP A 549 16.42 43.13 5.39
CA TRP A 549 15.50 44.15 5.95
C TRP A 549 14.02 43.80 5.75
N LEU A 550 13.71 42.61 5.24
CA LEU A 550 12.35 42.11 5.09
C LEU A 550 12.27 40.78 5.86
N GLY A 551 11.73 40.83 7.07
CA GLY A 551 11.75 39.70 8.02
C GLY A 551 11.00 38.46 7.55
N ASP A 552 10.04 38.62 6.63
CA ASP A 552 9.18 37.51 6.18
C ASP A 552 8.78 37.56 4.70
N VAL A 553 9.53 38.32 3.87
CA VAL A 553 9.23 38.43 2.44
C VAL A 553 10.17 37.51 1.64
N PHE A 554 9.59 36.86 0.64
CA PHE A 554 10.25 35.88 -0.23
C PHE A 554 11.31 36.46 -1.18
N ASP A 555 11.47 37.78 -1.19
CA ASP A 555 12.44 38.45 -2.02
C ASP A 555 13.88 37.98 -1.74
N ARG A 556 14.72 38.09 -2.77
CA ARG A 556 16.13 37.68 -2.72
C ARG A 556 17.05 38.74 -3.30
N LEU A 557 18.27 38.80 -2.78
CA LEU A 557 19.38 39.51 -3.41
C LEU A 557 20.30 38.50 -4.11
N CYS A 558 20.80 38.87 -5.29
CA CYS A 558 21.96 38.18 -5.85
C CYS A 558 23.19 38.46 -4.98
N GLY A 559 24.23 37.61 -5.07
CA GLY A 559 25.46 37.78 -4.28
C GLY A 559 26.06 39.18 -4.35
N ASN A 560 26.15 39.78 -5.54
CA ASN A 560 26.68 41.13 -5.70
C ASN A 560 25.88 42.20 -4.95
N CYS A 561 24.54 42.10 -4.97
CA CYS A 561 23.68 43.03 -4.25
C CYS A 561 23.70 42.77 -2.73
N ARG A 562 23.81 41.51 -2.30
CA ARG A 562 23.97 41.19 -0.88
C ARG A 562 25.27 41.77 -0.34
N ASP A 563 26.38 41.59 -1.07
CA ASP A 563 27.70 42.10 -0.67
C ASP A 563 27.71 43.63 -0.65
N SER A 564 27.07 44.27 -1.63
CA SER A 564 26.93 45.72 -1.66
C SER A 564 26.13 46.23 -0.45
N TYR A 565 25.04 45.54 -0.09
CA TYR A 565 24.26 45.90 1.09
C TYR A 565 25.03 45.69 2.37
N SER A 566 25.73 44.57 2.54
CA SER A 566 26.53 44.31 3.74
C SER A 566 27.66 45.31 3.95
N ARG A 567 28.12 46.00 2.89
CA ARG A 567 29.14 47.05 2.97
C ARG A 567 28.56 48.44 3.21
N THR A 568 27.37 48.70 2.68
CA THR A 568 26.80 50.06 2.68
C THR A 568 25.70 50.23 3.70
N HIS A 569 24.97 49.17 4.03
CA HIS A 569 23.70 49.19 4.78
C HIS A 569 22.67 50.16 4.19
N MET A 570 22.75 50.40 2.88
CA MET A 570 21.96 51.44 2.20
C MET A 570 21.17 50.85 1.05
N ARG A 571 19.88 51.20 0.99
CA ARG A 571 18.98 50.88 -0.12
C ARG A 571 18.10 52.07 -0.45
N CYS A 572 17.40 52.02 -1.57
CA CYS A 572 16.42 53.03 -1.95
C CYS A 572 15.28 53.10 -0.91
N SER A 573 14.91 54.31 -0.47
CA SER A 573 13.80 54.52 0.48
C SER A 573 12.43 54.14 -0.09
N ASN A 574 12.28 54.21 -1.42
CA ASN A 574 11.09 53.69 -2.09
C ASN A 574 11.05 52.15 -2.00
N GLY A 575 10.10 51.65 -1.20
CA GLY A 575 9.86 50.24 -0.94
C GLY A 575 9.45 49.42 -2.18
N LEU A 576 9.08 50.06 -3.30
CA LEU A 576 8.86 49.38 -4.58
C LEU A 576 10.17 49.23 -5.39
N CYS A 577 11.13 50.14 -5.21
CA CYS A 577 12.39 50.13 -5.96
C CYS A 577 13.41 49.17 -5.36
N ASN A 578 13.60 49.21 -4.04
CA ASN A 578 14.52 48.35 -3.28
C ASN A 578 15.96 48.22 -3.84
N ARG A 579 16.40 49.17 -4.67
CA ARG A 579 17.77 49.20 -5.20
C ARG A 579 18.75 49.33 -4.02
N VAL A 580 19.69 48.40 -3.93
CA VAL A 580 20.84 48.47 -3.03
C VAL A 580 21.89 49.36 -3.67
N PHE A 581 22.41 50.32 -2.90
CA PHE A 581 23.49 51.19 -3.36
C PHE A 581 24.82 50.46 -3.29
N LYS A 582 25.65 50.62 -4.33
CA LYS A 582 27.04 50.19 -4.32
C LYS A 582 27.90 51.23 -3.61
N PRO A 583 29.07 50.87 -3.06
CA PRO A 583 29.98 51.84 -2.47
C PRO A 583 30.36 53.01 -3.40
N ILE A 584 30.41 52.77 -4.72
CA ILE A 584 30.70 53.80 -5.72
C ILE A 584 29.54 54.81 -5.88
N ASP A 585 28.30 54.40 -5.59
CA ASP A 585 27.12 55.25 -5.68
C ASP A 585 27.07 56.27 -4.51
N LEU A 586 27.71 55.94 -3.37
CA LEU A 586 27.68 56.74 -2.15
C LEU A 586 28.91 57.65 -2.00
N ASN A 587 30.03 57.35 -2.66
CA ASN A 587 31.25 58.13 -2.51
C ASN A 587 31.96 58.37 -3.86
N PRO A 588 31.46 59.31 -4.68
CA PRO A 588 32.03 59.60 -6.00
C PRO A 588 33.44 60.23 -5.95
N LYS A 589 33.99 60.54 -4.76
CA LYS A 589 35.32 61.16 -4.59
C LYS A 589 36.48 60.33 -5.17
N ARG A 590 36.26 59.06 -5.53
CA ARG A 590 37.24 58.18 -6.20
C ARG A 590 37.19 58.20 -7.74
N LEU A 591 36.34 59.00 -8.37
CA LEU A 591 36.29 59.14 -9.83
C LEU A 591 37.32 60.19 -10.32
N SER A 592 38.21 59.81 -11.24
CA SER A 592 39.15 60.71 -11.92
C SER A 592 38.51 61.36 -13.16
N GLY A 593 38.86 62.63 -13.43
CA GLY A 593 38.45 63.38 -14.63
C GLY A 593 37.03 63.96 -14.62
N ARG A 594 36.67 64.61 -15.75
CA ARG A 594 35.51 65.49 -16.10
C ARG A 594 34.10 65.14 -15.53
N LYS A 595 33.94 64.02 -14.82
CA LYS A 595 32.72 63.58 -14.11
C LYS A 595 32.56 64.17 -12.70
N ARG A 596 33.55 64.90 -12.18
CA ARG A 596 33.50 65.54 -10.84
C ARG A 596 32.47 66.67 -10.71
N GLU A 597 32.17 67.37 -11.81
CA GLU A 597 31.30 68.56 -11.79
C GLU A 597 29.81 68.23 -11.76
N VAL A 598 29.39 67.16 -12.43
CA VAL A 598 28.00 66.67 -12.41
C VAL A 598 27.64 65.99 -11.07
N ALA A 599 28.63 65.39 -10.39
CA ALA A 599 28.41 64.65 -9.13
C ALA A 599 28.23 65.54 -7.89
N ARG A 600 28.49 66.85 -7.97
CA ARG A 600 28.29 67.79 -6.83
C ARG A 600 26.84 68.28 -6.67
N GLN A 601 26.00 68.11 -7.70
CA GLN A 601 24.60 68.56 -7.67
C GLN A 601 23.57 67.44 -7.46
N ALA A 602 23.97 66.16 -7.55
CA ALA A 602 23.11 65.05 -7.18
C ALA A 602 23.22 64.80 -5.66
N THR A 603 22.26 65.31 -4.89
CA THR A 603 21.82 64.62 -3.66
C THR A 603 21.68 63.13 -4.01
N HIS A 604 22.05 62.21 -3.11
CA HIS A 604 22.18 60.75 -3.36
C HIS A 604 20.87 60.05 -3.78
N GLN A 605 20.19 60.54 -4.81
CA GLN A 605 18.92 60.04 -5.29
C GLN A 605 19.15 58.76 -6.08
N CYS A 606 18.28 57.78 -5.85
CA CYS A 606 18.27 56.54 -6.57
C CYS A 606 18.02 56.82 -8.06
N GLU A 607 18.97 56.50 -8.94
CA GLU A 607 18.84 56.77 -10.38
C GLU A 607 17.65 56.04 -11.04
N ARG A 608 17.02 55.07 -10.34
CA ARG A 608 15.83 54.37 -10.84
C ARG A 608 14.51 55.08 -10.56
N CYS A 609 14.42 55.84 -9.48
CA CYS A 609 13.12 56.40 -9.03
C CYS A 609 13.23 57.77 -8.35
N GLY A 610 14.42 58.38 -8.31
CA GLY A 610 14.66 59.68 -7.68
C GLY A 610 14.62 59.71 -6.15
N SER A 611 14.24 58.61 -5.49
CA SER A 611 14.11 58.59 -4.03
C SER A 611 15.46 58.52 -3.31
N SER A 612 15.53 59.12 -2.12
CA SER A 612 16.74 59.14 -1.29
C SER A 612 17.16 57.75 -0.78
N PRO A 613 18.41 57.57 -0.32
CA PRO A 613 18.82 56.35 0.33
C PRO A 613 18.19 56.26 1.72
N LEU A 614 17.87 55.04 2.12
CA LEU A 614 17.45 54.64 3.44
C LEU A 614 18.53 53.73 4.02
N GLN A 615 19.01 54.09 5.20
CA GLN A 615 19.88 53.25 6.00
C GLN A 615 19.02 52.23 6.74
N GLY A 616 19.35 50.95 6.66
CA GLY A 616 18.55 49.88 7.26
C GLY A 616 19.36 48.74 7.81
#